data_AF-A0A6B3HTP8-F1
#
_entry.id   AF-A0A6B3HTP8-F1
#
_cell.length_a   1.000
_cell.length_b   1.000
_cell.length_c   1.000
_cell.angle_alpha   90.00
_cell.angle_beta   90.00
_cell.angle_gamma   90.00
#
_symmetry.space_group_name_H-M   'P 1'
#
loop_
_entity.id
_entity.type
_entity.pdbx_description
1 polymer ?
#
loop_
_entity_poly.entity_id
_entity_poly.type
_entity_poly.pdbx_seq_one_letter_code
_entity_poly.pdbx_strand_id
1 'polypeptide(L)' 'LNELTAASGDEYERKFANILRAAHGKVFGLIGQVRHTTRNTLIRQLASDANQTVLDHITMLEGTGFVDFDALAREAAG' A
#
# COMPACT_ATOMS: atom_id res chain seq x y z
N LEU A 1 -9.87 -11.63 1.36
CA LEU A 1 -10.86 -11.23 2.38
C LEU A 1 -11.17 -12.35 3.36
N ASN A 2 -11.36 -13.59 2.90
CA ASN A 2 -11.59 -14.76 3.77
C ASN A 2 -10.53 -14.92 4.89
N GLU A 3 -9.27 -14.62 4.60
CA GLU A 3 -8.17 -14.67 5.58
C GLU A 3 -8.29 -13.64 6.71
N LEU A 4 -8.86 -12.46 6.42
CA LEU A 4 -9.15 -11.43 7.43
C LEU A 4 -10.42 -11.78 8.20
N THR A 5 -11.45 -12.28 7.51
CA THR A 5 -12.71 -12.74 8.15
C THR A 5 -12.46 -13.88 9.13
N ALA A 6 -11.49 -14.75 8.86
CA ALA A 6 -11.15 -15.88 9.71
C ALA A 6 -10.17 -15.54 10.85
N ALA A 7 -9.51 -14.38 10.81
CA ALA A 7 -8.54 -13.96 11.82
C ALA A 7 -9.18 -13.13 12.92
N SER A 8 -8.58 -13.15 14.11
CA SER A 8 -9.01 -12.33 15.25
C SER A 8 -7.83 -11.90 16.12
N GLY A 9 -8.02 -10.86 16.94
CA GLY A 9 -6.97 -10.31 17.80
C GLY A 9 -5.70 -9.92 17.02
N ASP A 10 -4.54 -10.16 17.62
CA ASP A 10 -3.23 -9.83 17.04
C ASP A 10 -2.98 -10.46 15.66
N GLU A 11 -3.56 -11.63 15.38
CA GLU A 11 -3.44 -12.26 14.06
C GLU A 11 -4.13 -11.41 12.99
N TYR A 12 -5.32 -10.88 13.31
CA TYR A 12 -6.04 -9.98 12.41
C TYR A 12 -5.22 -8.73 12.14
N GLU A 13 -4.67 -8.10 13.18
CA GLU A 13 -3.89 -6.86 13.06
C GLU A 13 -2.66 -7.05 12.17
N ARG A 14 -1.93 -8.16 12.36
CA ARG A 14 -0.76 -8.51 11.54
C ARG A 14 -1.14 -8.79 10.09
N LYS A 15 -2.20 -9.57 9.84
CA LYS A 15 -2.67 -9.84 8.48
C LYS A 15 -3.16 -8.56 7.80
N PHE A 16 -3.92 -7.74 8.52
CA PHE A 16 -4.43 -6.47 8.03
C PHE A 16 -3.30 -5.55 7.61
N ALA A 17 -2.29 -5.35 8.47
CA ALA A 17 -1.14 -4.52 8.20
C ALA A 17 -0.39 -4.98 6.95
N ASN A 18 -0.08 -6.29 6.85
CA ASN A 18 0.70 -6.83 5.75
C ASN A 18 -0.06 -6.85 4.41
N ILE A 19 -1.33 -7.26 4.41
CA ILE A 19 -2.16 -7.30 3.19
C ILE A 19 -2.31 -5.89 2.62
N LEU A 20 -2.66 -4.91 3.47
CA LEU A 20 -2.83 -3.54 3.00
C LEU A 20 -1.51 -2.91 2.59
N ARG A 21 -0.42 -3.16 3.33
CA ARG A 21 0.88 -2.59 3.01
C ARG A 21 1.41 -3.10 1.66
N ALA A 22 1.23 -4.38 1.37
CA ALA A 22 1.57 -4.96 0.07
C ALA A 22 0.71 -4.34 -1.05
N ALA A 23 -0.61 -4.26 -0.85
CA ALA A 23 -1.52 -3.67 -1.83
C ALA A 23 -1.21 -2.19 -2.11
N HIS A 24 -0.95 -1.40 -1.07
CA HIS A 24 -0.61 0.02 -1.21
C HIS A 24 0.73 0.25 -1.91
N GLY A 25 1.73 -0.62 -1.73
CA GLY A 25 2.98 -0.56 -2.49
C GLY A 25 2.75 -0.64 -4.01
N LYS A 26 1.87 -1.55 -4.45
CA LYS A 26 1.48 -1.70 -5.86
C LYS A 26 0.75 -0.47 -6.40
N VAL A 27 -0.23 0.02 -5.64
CA VAL A 27 -1.00 1.22 -5.99
C VAL A 27 -0.10 2.46 -6.06
N PHE A 28 0.84 2.60 -5.13
CA PHE A 28 1.79 3.71 -5.10
C PHE A 28 2.66 3.75 -6.37
N GLY A 29 3.18 2.60 -6.81
CA GLY A 29 3.90 2.49 -8.08
C GLY A 29 3.04 2.90 -9.29
N LEU A 30 1.78 2.45 -9.34
CA LEU A 30 0.85 2.80 -10.42
C LEU A 30 0.53 4.30 -10.45
N ILE A 31 0.30 4.93 -9.29
CA ILE A 31 0.09 6.38 -9.19
C ILE A 31 1.27 7.15 -9.78
N GLY A 32 2.49 6.74 -9.45
CA GLY A 32 3.72 7.30 -10.02
C GLY A 32 3.74 7.21 -11.55
N GLN A 33 3.39 6.05 -12.11
CA GLN A 33 3.31 5.84 -13.56
C GLN A 33 2.26 6.75 -14.22
N VAL A 34 1.06 6.87 -13.65
CA VAL A 34 0.00 7.75 -14.17
C VAL A 34 0.46 9.21 -14.15
N ARG A 35 1.06 9.65 -13.03
CA ARG A 35 1.57 11.02 -12.89
C ARG A 35 2.64 11.34 -13.92
N HIS A 36 3.56 10.41 -14.19
CA HIS A 36 4.65 10.56 -15.14
C HIS A 36 4.15 10.68 -16.59
N THR A 37 3.17 9.85 -16.97
CA THR A 37 2.77 9.67 -18.37
C THR A 37 1.64 10.58 -18.81
N THR A 38 0.80 11.07 -17.88
CA THR A 38 -0.36 11.89 -18.24
C THR A 38 0.03 13.24 -18.83
N ARG A 39 -0.70 13.67 -19.87
CA ARG A 39 -0.64 15.04 -20.41
C ARG A 39 -1.68 15.97 -19.77
N ASN A 40 -2.70 15.42 -19.10
CA ASN A 40 -3.78 16.19 -18.48
C ASN A 40 -3.35 16.72 -17.10
N THR A 41 -3.45 18.03 -16.89
CA THR A 41 -3.05 18.70 -15.64
C THR A 41 -3.92 18.32 -14.44
N LEU A 42 -5.23 18.15 -14.62
CA LEU A 42 -6.14 17.69 -13.56
C LEU A 42 -5.80 16.27 -13.12
N ILE A 43 -5.49 15.38 -14.06
CA ILE A 43 -5.06 14.02 -13.74
C ILE A 43 -3.70 14.03 -13.03
N ARG A 44 -2.79 14.92 -13.41
CA ARG A 44 -1.49 15.07 -12.72
C ARG A 44 -1.65 15.56 -11.28
N GLN A 45 -2.59 16.47 -11.04
CA GLN A 45 -2.93 16.91 -9.69
C GLN A 45 -3.55 15.78 -8.87
N LEU A 46 -4.57 15.11 -9.42
CA LEU A 46 -5.22 13.96 -8.77
C LEU A 46 -4.20 12.87 -8.39
N ALA A 47 -3.26 12.56 -9.29
CA ALA A 47 -2.20 11.61 -8.99
C ALA A 47 -1.27 12.09 -7.87
N SER A 48 -1.03 13.40 -7.74
CA SER A 48 -0.23 13.96 -6.64
C SER A 48 -0.96 13.85 -5.29
N ASP A 49 -2.26 14.15 -5.27
CA ASP A 49 -3.10 14.05 -4.06
C ASP A 49 -3.26 12.59 -3.61
N ALA A 50 -3.48 11.68 -4.57
CA ALA A 50 -3.53 10.24 -4.32
C ALA A 50 -2.19 9.71 -3.79
N ASN A 51 -1.06 10.18 -4.34
CA ASN A 51 0.27 9.79 -3.89
C ASN A 51 0.49 10.15 -2.41
N GLN A 52 0.10 11.36 -2.00
CA GLN A 52 0.19 11.79 -0.61
C GLN A 52 -0.66 10.89 0.30
N THR A 53 -1.92 10.67 -0.07
CA THR A 53 -2.84 9.85 0.71
C THR A 53 -2.35 8.41 0.85
N VAL A 54 -1.90 7.78 -0.23
CA VAL A 54 -1.40 6.39 -0.18
C VAL A 54 -0.10 6.30 0.61
N LEU A 55 0.79 7.29 0.50
CA LEU A 55 2.02 7.34 1.30
C LEU A 55 1.72 7.48 2.80
N ASP A 56 0.73 8.30 3.17
CA ASP A 56 0.31 8.44 4.56
C ASP A 56 -0.20 7.10 5.12
N HIS A 57 -1.04 6.37 4.37
CA HIS A 57 -1.50 5.04 4.79
C HIS A 57 -0.34 4.04 4.89
N ILE A 58 0.61 4.04 3.94
CA ILE A 58 1.83 3.21 4.01
C ILE A 58 2.58 3.49 5.31
N THR A 59 2.82 4.77 5.61
CA THR A 59 3.56 5.21 6.79
C THR A 59 2.85 4.81 8.08
N MET A 60 1.52 4.94 8.12
CA MET A 60 0.70 4.51 9.25
C MET A 60 0.77 2.99 9.47
N LEU A 61 0.69 2.20 8.40
CA LEU A 61 0.78 0.74 8.49
C LEU A 61 2.17 0.30 8.96
N GLU A 62 3.24 0.91 8.45
CA GLU A 62 4.61 0.64 8.90
C GLU A 62 4.81 1.03 10.38
N GLY A 63 4.20 2.13 10.83
CA GLY A 63 4.21 2.58 12.21
C GLY A 63 3.55 1.62 13.21
N THR A 64 2.74 0.66 12.76
CA THR A 64 2.17 -0.39 13.64
C THR A 64 3.23 -1.36 14.16
N GLY A 65 4.38 -1.46 13.49
CA GLY A 65 5.40 -2.48 13.80
C GLY A 65 5.02 -3.91 13.36
N PHE A 66 3.90 -4.09 12.67
CA PHE A 66 3.43 -5.41 12.23
C PHE A 66 3.80 -5.77 10.79
N VAL A 67 4.37 -4.83 10.03
CA VAL A 67 4.77 -5.06 8.64
C VAL A 67 6.01 -5.97 8.57
N ASP A 68 5.89 -7.05 7.81
CA ASP A 68 6.99 -7.94 7.43
C ASP A 68 7.61 -7.42 6.11
N PHE A 69 8.67 -6.63 6.25
CA PHE A 69 9.39 -6.06 5.11
C PHE A 69 10.12 -7.14 4.28
N ASP A 70 10.54 -8.24 4.91
CA ASP A 70 11.21 -9.32 4.18
C ASP A 70 10.22 -10.06 3.28
N ALA A 71 8.96 -10.23 3.70
CA ALA A 71 7.89 -10.76 2.86
C ALA A 71 7.62 -9.87 1.66
N LEU A 72 7.56 -8.55 1.85
CA LEU A 72 7.39 -7.58 0.75
C LEU A 72 8.54 -7.67 -0.25
N ALA A 73 9.78 -7.78 0.24
CA ALA A 73 10.96 -7.92 -0.63
C ALA A 73 10.93 -9.23 -1.44
N ARG A 74 10.52 -10.35 -0.81
CA ARG A 74 10.35 -11.63 -1.52
C ARG A 74 9.28 -11.56 -2.59
N GLU A 75 8.15 -10.91 -2.31
CA GLU A 75 7.07 -10.72 -3.29
C GLU A 75 7.55 -9.90 -4.50
N ALA A 76 8.34 -8.85 -4.28
CA ALA A 76 8.83 -8.00 -5.37
C ALA A 76 9.88 -8.68 -6.26
N ALA A 77 10.54 -9.73 -5.78
CA ALA A 77 11.59 -10.46 -6.49
C ALA A 77 11.08 -11.66 -7.31
N GLY A 78 9.83 -12.08 -7.10
CA GLY A 78 9.17 -13.17 -7.82
C GLY A 78 8.32 -12.67 -8.98
#